data_AF-A0A0A1DNC6-F1
#
_entry.id   AF-A0A0A1DNC6-F1
#
_cell.length_a   1.000
_cell.length_b   1.000
_cell.length_c   1.000
_cell.angle_alpha   90.00
_cell.angle_beta   90.00
_cell.angle_gamma   90.00
#
_symmetry.space_group_name_H-M   'P 1'
#
loop_
_entity.id
_entity.type
_entity.pdbx_description
1 polymer ?
#
loop_
_entity_poly.entity_id
_entity_poly.type
_entity_poly.pdbx_seq_one_letter_code
_entity_poly.pdbx_strand_id
1 'polypeptide(L)'
;MMKINVPFRVRVALYLANVLGTPVVVYLRAKGIIGDLELTLWGAEVAAAFAVAGLNAGTSPDGQWEAFVKRLDERDRRASLLAERANRKAGPRRT
;
A
#
# COMPACT_ATOMS: atom_id res chain seq x y z
N MET A 1 17.62 -11.33 -10.15
CA MET A 1 16.92 -10.44 -9.20
C MET A 1 16.16 -11.33 -8.22
N MET A 2 16.67 -11.51 -7.00
CA MET A 2 15.98 -12.33 -5.98
C MET A 2 14.81 -11.53 -5.42
N LYS A 3 13.59 -11.97 -5.75
CA LYS A 3 12.35 -11.41 -5.22
C LYS A 3 12.18 -11.97 -3.80
N ILE A 4 12.71 -11.28 -2.80
CA ILE A 4 12.49 -11.65 -1.40
C ILE A 4 11.01 -11.44 -1.12
N ASN A 5 10.22 -12.51 -1.19
CA ASN A 5 8.79 -12.43 -0.92
C ASN A 5 8.57 -12.42 0.59
N VAL A 6 8.87 -11.30 1.25
CA VAL A 6 8.59 -11.16 2.68
C VAL A 6 7.08 -11.27 2.87
N PRO A 7 6.58 -12.25 3.65
CA PRO A 7 5.15 -12.46 3.84
C PRO A 7 4.46 -11.19 4.35
N PHE A 8 3.26 -10.89 3.85
CA PHE A 8 2.51 -9.68 4.23
C PHE A 8 2.38 -9.51 5.75
N ARG A 9 2.11 -10.62 6.46
CA ARG A 9 2.01 -10.64 7.93
C ARG A 9 3.31 -10.20 8.62
N VAL A 10 4.47 -10.55 8.07
CA VAL A 10 5.77 -10.16 8.61
C VAL A 10 6.00 -8.66 8.42
N ARG A 11 5.62 -8.10 7.27
CA ARG A 11 5.70 -6.64 7.04
C ARG A 11 4.81 -5.87 7.99
N VAL A 12 3.56 -6.31 8.15
CA VAL A 12 2.60 -5.68 9.08
C VAL A 12 3.11 -5.76 10.52
N ALA A 13 3.63 -6.92 10.95
CA ALA A 13 4.21 -7.07 12.27
C ALA A 13 5.40 -6.13 12.50
N LEU A 14 6.31 -6.01 11.52
CA LEU A 14 7.44 -5.07 11.58
C LEU A 14 6.99 -3.61 11.66
N TYR A 15 5.97 -3.22 10.89
CA TYR A 15 5.43 -1.87 10.95
C TYR A 15 4.78 -1.57 12.30
N LEU A 16 3.98 -2.50 12.83
CA LEU A 16 3.35 -2.34 14.14
C LEU A 16 4.40 -2.31 15.26
N ALA A 17 5.43 -3.15 15.19
CA ALA A 17 6.54 -3.16 16.14
C ALA A 17 7.30 -1.84 16.12
N ASN A 18 7.57 -1.24 14.95
CA ASN A 18 8.25 0.05 14.88
C ASN A 18 7.36 1.21 15.38
N VAL A 19 6.07 1.23 15.01
CA VAL A 19 5.14 2.28 15.41
C VAL A 19 4.87 2.28 16.91
N LEU A 20 4.73 1.10 17.52
CA LEU A 20 4.47 0.97 18.96
C LEU A 20 5.74 0.90 19.80
N GLY A 21 6.81 0.31 19.26
CA GLY A 21 8.08 0.15 19.97
C GLY A 21 8.84 1.47 20.13
N THR A 22 8.78 2.37 19.14
CA THR A 22 9.44 3.68 19.23
C THR A 22 8.96 4.51 20.43
N PRO A 23 7.65 4.71 20.67
CA PRO A 23 7.20 5.44 21.86
C PRO A 23 7.52 4.71 23.17
N VAL A 24 7.54 3.37 23.18
CA VAL A 24 7.94 2.58 24.37
C VAL A 24 9.42 2.80 24.68
N VAL A 25 10.31 2.68 23.70
CA VAL A 25 11.76 2.86 23.87
C VAL A 25 12.09 4.29 24.27
N VAL A 26 11.46 5.29 23.64
CA VAL A 26 11.62 6.71 24.02
C VAL A 26 11.15 6.95 25.46
N TYR A 27 10.02 6.35 25.88
CA TYR A 27 9.53 6.46 27.25
C TYR A 27 10.48 5.82 28.26
N LEU A 28 11.01 4.62 27.96
CA LEU A 28 11.97 3.92 28.82
C LEU A 28 13.28 4.70 28.94
N ARG A 29 13.75 5.33 27.85
CA ARG A 29 14.93 6.21 27.87
C ARG A 29 14.66 7.46 28.72
N ALA A 30 13.48 8.08 28.58
CA ALA A 30 13.09 9.24 29.39
C ALA A 30 12.99 8.93 30.89
N LYS A 31 12.63 7.69 31.24
CA LYS A 31 12.66 7.18 32.62
C LYS A 31 14.07 6.79 33.11
N GLY A 32 15.08 6.84 32.25
CA GLY A 32 16.45 6.43 32.58
C GLY A 32 16.59 4.92 32.80
N ILE A 33 15.60 4.12 32.40
CA ILE A 33 15.63 2.66 32.55
C ILE A 33 16.60 2.02 31.54
N ILE A 34 16.69 2.63 30.36
CA ILE A 34 17.64 2.23 29.31
C ILE A 34 18.62 3.37 28.99
N GLY A 35 19.79 3.02 28.48
CA GLY A 35 20.86 3.93 28.11
C GLY A 35 20.89 4.25 26.62
N ASP A 36 21.98 4.90 26.20
CA ASP A 36 22.20 5.26 24.79
C ASP A 36 22.51 4.05 23.91
N LEU A 37 23.07 2.98 24.50
CA LEU A 37 23.35 1.73 23.78
C LEU A 37 22.06 1.08 23.27
N GLU A 38 21.08 0.88 24.14
CA GLU A 38 19.80 0.27 23.80
C GLU A 38 19.02 1.12 22.79
N LEU A 39 19.06 2.45 22.96
CA LEU A 39 18.43 3.38 22.02
C LEU A 39 19.08 3.32 20.63
N THR A 40 20.41 3.19 20.57
CA THR A 40 21.15 3.07 19.31
C THR A 40 20.89 1.73 18.62
N LEU A 41 20.83 0.64 19.38
CA LEU A 41 20.46 -0.70 18.88
C LEU A 41 19.05 -0.71 18.30
N TRP A 42 18.09 -0.10 18.99
CA TRP A 42 16.72 0.09 18.48
C TRP A 42 16.73 0.89 17.17
N GLY A 43 17.46 2.01 17.11
CA GLY A 43 17.60 2.81 15.90
C GLY A 43 18.17 2.04 14.72
N ALA A 44 19.18 1.19 14.94
CA ALA A 44 19.76 0.33 13.92
C ALA A 44 18.76 -0.73 13.40
N GLU A 45 17.96 -1.33 14.28
CA GLU A 45 16.88 -2.24 13.90
C GLU A 45 15.83 -1.56 13.00
N VAL A 46 15.37 -0.38 13.42
CA VAL A 46 14.39 0.42 12.66
C VAL A 46 14.94 0.76 11.27
N ALA A 47 16.21 1.16 11.17
CA ALA A 47 16.85 1.46 9.89
C ALA A 47 16.92 0.24 8.97
N ALA A 48 17.30 -0.93 9.51
CA ALA A 48 17.34 -2.18 8.75
C ALA A 48 15.93 -2.60 8.28
N ALA A 49 14.92 -2.45 9.13
CA ALA A 49 13.52 -2.71 8.80
C ALA A 49 13.04 -1.85 7.62
N PHE A 50 13.35 -0.54 7.64
CA PHE A 50 12.99 0.36 6.55
C PHE A 50 13.77 0.08 5.26
N ALA A 51 15.04 -0.31 5.35
CA ALA A 51 15.81 -0.72 4.18
C ALA A 51 15.18 -1.96 3.50
N VAL A 52 14.80 -2.97 4.28
CA VAL A 52 14.11 -4.17 3.77
C VAL A 52 12.72 -3.83 3.21
N ALA A 53 11.98 -2.93 3.87
CA ALA A 53 10.70 -2.44 3.38
C ALA A 53 10.82 -1.70 2.05
N GLY A 54 11.82 -0.82 1.90
CA GLY A 54 12.10 -0.08 0.67
C GLY A 54 12.42 -1.00 -0.51
N LEU A 55 13.24 -2.02 -0.28
CA LEU A 55 13.53 -3.06 -1.29
C LEU A 55 12.26 -3.84 -1.70
N ASN A 56 11.28 -4.00 -0.81
CA ASN A 56 10.00 -4.65 -1.10
C ASN A 56 8.96 -3.73 -1.73
N ALA A 57 9.00 -2.41 -1.46
CA ALA A 57 8.03 -1.43 -1.94
C ALA A 57 8.15 -1.17 -3.45
N GLY A 58 9.33 -1.38 -4.03
CA GLY A 58 9.55 -1.36 -5.49
C GLY A 58 8.89 -2.51 -6.26
N THR A 59 8.07 -3.34 -5.61
CA THR A 59 7.38 -4.48 -6.24
C THR A 59 5.89 -4.20 -6.47
N SER A 60 5.50 -2.92 -6.58
CA SER A 60 4.18 -2.62 -7.15
C SER A 60 4.13 -3.23 -8.55
N PRO A 61 3.08 -3.96 -8.92
CA PRO A 61 2.94 -4.44 -10.28
C PRO A 61 2.63 -3.22 -11.15
N ASP A 62 3.69 -2.59 -11.64
CA ASP A 62 3.67 -1.57 -12.68
C ASP A 62 2.83 -2.14 -13.84
N GLY A 63 1.61 -1.62 -14.00
CA GLY A 63 0.64 -2.12 -14.97
C GLY A 63 -0.67 -2.68 -14.39
N GLN A 64 -0.77 -3.00 -13.09
CA GLN A 64 -2.04 -3.44 -12.51
C GLN A 64 -3.05 -2.28 -12.37
N TRP A 65 -2.56 -1.10 -11.97
CA TRP A 65 -3.37 0.11 -11.92
C TRP A 65 -3.78 0.58 -13.31
N GLU A 66 -2.87 0.55 -14.29
CA GLU A 66 -3.19 0.88 -15.69
C GLU A 66 -4.21 -0.12 -16.28
N ALA A 67 -4.04 -1.42 -16.02
CA ALA A 67 -5.01 -2.43 -16.43
C ALA A 67 -6.37 -2.24 -15.74
N PHE A 68 -6.39 -1.78 -14.48
CA PHE A 68 -7.61 -1.44 -13.78
C PHE A 68 -8.30 -0.22 -14.40
N VAL A 69 -7.56 0.87 -14.63
CA VAL A 69 -8.07 2.09 -15.27
C VAL A 69 -8.61 1.79 -16.66
N LYS A 70 -7.87 1.01 -17.47
CA LYS A 70 -8.33 0.58 -18.79
C LYS A 70 -9.64 -0.21 -18.72
N ARG A 71 -9.80 -1.09 -17.73
CA ARG A 71 -11.06 -1.82 -17.51
C ARG A 71 -12.21 -0.91 -17.13
N LEU A 72 -11.97 0.18 -16.40
CA LEU A 72 -13.00 1.16 -16.08
C LEU A 72 -13.45 1.94 -17.32
N ASP A 73 -12.50 2.48 -18.10
CA ASP A 73 -12.81 3.20 -19.34
C ASP A 73 -13.60 2.32 -20.33
N GLU A 74 -13.22 1.05 -20.46
CA GLU A 74 -13.93 0.07 -21.30
C GLU A 74 -15.38 -0.16 -20.82
N ARG A 75 -15.60 -0.21 -19.50
CA ARG A 75 -16.95 -0.36 -18.92
C ARG A 75 -17.82 0.85 -19.20
N ASP A 76 -17.27 2.05 -19.05
CA ASP A 76 -17.99 3.30 -19.26
C ASP A 76 -18.37 3.48 -20.74
N ARG A 77 -17.46 3.15 -21.66
CA ARG A 77 -17.77 3.12 -23.11
C ARG A 77 -18.85 2.10 -23.46
N ARG A 78 -18.85 0.93 -22.84
CA ARG A 78 -19.91 -0.06 -23.06
C ARG A 78 -21.25 0.44 -22.56
N ALA A 79 -21.28 1.09 -21.39
CA ALA A 79 -22.50 1.66 -20.83
C ALA A 79 -23.08 2.76 -21.74
N SER A 80 -22.24 3.66 -22.26
CA SER A 80 -22.68 4.72 -23.16
C SER A 80 -23.22 4.18 -24.48
N LEU A 81 -22.56 3.18 -25.09
CA LEU A 81 -23.04 2.53 -26.31
C LEU A 81 -24.37 1.79 -26.09
N LEU A 82 -24.57 1.17 -24.93
CA LEU A 82 -25.84 0.53 -24.58
C LEU A 82 -26.96 1.56 -24.40
N ALA A 83 -26.67 2.69 -23.73
CA ALA A 83 -27.63 3.78 -23.58
C ALA A 83 -28.01 4.41 -24.92
N GLU A 84 -27.04 4.61 -25.82
CA GLU A 84 -27.28 5.12 -27.16
C GLU A 84 -28.13 4.16 -28.01
N ARG A 85 -27.84 2.85 -27.93
CA ARG A 85 -28.66 1.81 -28.58
C ARG A 85 -30.08 1.77 -28.01
N ALA A 86 -30.25 1.93 -26.70
CA ALA A 86 -31.56 1.99 -26.06
C ALA A 86 -32.35 3.21 -26.53
N ASN A 87 -31.73 4.39 -26.59
CA ASN A 87 -32.36 5.61 -27.11
C ASN A 87 -32.73 5.50 -28.59
N ARG A 88 -31.88 4.88 -29.42
CA ARG A 88 -32.21 4.62 -30.83
C ARG A 88 -33.39 3.65 -31.00
N LYS A 89 -33.51 2.64 -30.13
CA LYS A 89 -34.66 1.71 -30.14
C LYS A 89 -35.94 2.33 -29.59
N ALA A 90 -35.84 3.30 -28.70
CA ALA A 90 -37.00 3.95 -28.11
C ALA A 90 -37.77 4.82 -29.12
N GLY A 91 -37.11 5.31 -30.19
CA GLY A 91 -37.70 6.21 -31.19
C GLY A 91 -38.25 7.51 -30.57
N PRO A 92 -38.47 8.59 -31.34
CA PRO A 92 -39.16 9.74 -30.77
C PRO A 92 -40.58 9.29 -30.40
N ARG A 93 -40.90 9.25 -29.10
CA ARG A 93 -42.29 9.23 -28.65
C ARG A 93 -42.91 10.51 -29.21
N ARG A 94 -43.61 10.37 -30.33
CA ARG A 94 -44.49 11.42 -30.86
C ARG A 94 -45.53 11.66 -29.77
N THR A 95 -45.33 12.74 -29.01
CA THR A 95 -46.38 13.39 -28.22
C THR A 95 -47.35 14.07 -29.16
#